data_AF-A0A936Z1C4-F1
#
_entry.id   AF-A0A936Z1C4-F1
#
_cell.length_a   1.000
_cell.length_b   1.000
_cell.length_c   1.000
_cell.angle_alpha   90.00
_cell.angle_beta   90.00
_cell.angle_gamma   90.00
#
_symmetry.space_group_name_H-M   'P 1'
#
loop_
_entity.id
_entity.type
_entity.pdbx_description
1 polymer ?
#
loop_
_entity_poly.entity_id
_entity_poly.type
_entity_poly.pdbx_seq_one_letter_code
_entity_poly.pdbx_strand_id
1 'polypeptide(L)'
;MKFASHARGALVAAIATLLSGCYYPPPAVMQQSYPFDRHPGVFMEVWWQSDYYGNSYASTRLVNRSNMDKCAWTDMQPSRLLRVGESWQIGQGPSPGNVGVANVLPWDPNCVKAREGS
;
A
#
# COMPACT_ATOMS: atom_id res chain seq x y z
N MET A 1 26.28 -62.81 -14.31
CA MET A 1 25.52 -62.08 -13.28
C MET A 1 26.43 -61.09 -12.58
N LYS A 2 26.18 -59.78 -12.72
CA LYS A 2 26.69 -58.67 -11.88
C LYS A 2 26.08 -57.37 -12.40
N PHE A 3 24.87 -57.04 -11.94
CA PHE A 3 24.35 -55.67 -11.99
C PHE A 3 24.42 -55.15 -10.56
N ALA A 4 25.35 -54.24 -10.30
CA ALA A 4 25.44 -53.55 -9.02
C ALA A 4 25.47 -52.05 -9.26
N SER A 5 24.46 -51.41 -8.69
CA SER A 5 24.63 -50.20 -7.89
C SER A 5 24.95 -48.89 -8.62
N HIS A 6 24.01 -48.38 -9.42
CA HIS A 6 23.96 -46.93 -9.70
C HIS A 6 22.56 -46.31 -9.57
N ALA A 7 21.53 -47.08 -9.23
CA ALA A 7 20.13 -46.63 -9.20
C ALA A 7 19.69 -45.95 -7.88
N ARG A 8 20.62 -45.46 -7.04
CA ARG A 8 20.27 -44.84 -5.74
C ARG A 8 20.75 -43.40 -5.57
N GLY A 9 21.56 -42.87 -6.48
CA GLY A 9 22.09 -41.51 -6.38
C GLY A 9 21.21 -40.43 -7.02
N ALA A 10 20.37 -40.79 -7.99
CA ALA A 10 19.65 -39.80 -8.80
C ALA A 10 18.30 -39.34 -8.23
N LEU A 11 17.76 -40.04 -7.22
CA LEU A 11 16.41 -39.76 -6.71
C LEU A 11 16.38 -38.73 -5.56
N VAL A 12 17.54 -38.39 -4.97
CA VAL A 12 17.61 -37.48 -3.81
C VAL A 12 17.76 -36.01 -4.23
N ALA A 13 18.18 -35.74 -5.47
CA ALA A 13 18.40 -34.37 -5.95
C ALA A 13 17.12 -33.64 -6.37
N ALA A 14 15.99 -34.33 -6.55
CA ALA A 14 14.75 -33.72 -7.05
C ALA A 14 13.83 -33.13 -5.96
N ILE A 15 14.12 -33.36 -4.67
CA ILE A 15 13.26 -32.89 -3.57
C ILE A 15 13.75 -31.54 -2.99
N ALA A 16 15.02 -31.18 -3.19
CA ALA A 16 15.60 -29.97 -2.59
C ALA A 16 15.20 -28.64 -3.27
N THR A 17 14.63 -28.67 -4.47
CA THR A 17 14.23 -27.46 -5.21
C THR A 17 12.80 -27.01 -4.95
N LEU A 18 12.00 -27.76 -4.18
CA LEU A 18 10.64 -27.38 -3.80
C LEU A 18 10.56 -26.57 -2.50
N LEU A 19 11.70 -26.29 -1.86
CA LEU A 19 11.77 -25.56 -0.58
C LEU A 19 12.39 -24.16 -0.69
N SER A 20 12.85 -23.75 -1.87
CA SER A 20 13.44 -22.42 -2.07
C SER A 20 12.36 -21.38 -2.36
N GLY A 21 11.76 -20.91 -1.27
CA GLY A 21 11.29 -19.55 -1.14
C GLY A 21 9.92 -19.26 -1.74
N CYS A 22 8.86 -19.51 -0.96
CA CYS A 22 7.81 -18.49 -0.88
C CYS A 22 8.53 -17.21 -0.43
N TYR A 23 8.91 -16.36 -1.39
CA TYR A 23 9.37 -15.01 -1.11
C TYR A 23 8.15 -14.33 -0.50
N TYR A 24 8.07 -14.40 0.84
CA TYR A 24 7.07 -13.65 1.58
C TYR A 24 7.31 -12.20 1.17
N PRO A 25 6.31 -11.54 0.55
CA PRO A 25 6.43 -10.10 0.35
C PRO A 25 6.79 -9.50 1.71
N PRO A 26 7.68 -8.50 1.76
CA PRO A 26 8.12 -7.91 3.01
C PRO A 26 6.88 -7.66 3.87
N PRO A 27 6.87 -8.04 5.16
CA PRO A 27 5.70 -7.92 6.00
C PRO A 27 5.18 -6.51 5.79
N ALA A 28 3.95 -6.41 5.26
CA ALA A 28 3.33 -5.14 5.00
C ALA A 28 3.44 -4.39 6.31
N VAL A 29 4.33 -3.38 6.35
CA VAL A 29 4.54 -2.55 7.52
C VAL A 29 3.17 -1.96 7.74
N MET A 30 2.44 -2.52 8.70
CA MET A 30 1.02 -2.29 8.85
C MET A 30 0.89 -0.79 9.07
N GLN A 31 0.39 -0.13 8.03
CA GLN A 31 0.41 1.31 7.94
C GLN A 31 -0.39 1.80 9.14
N GLN A 32 0.25 2.56 10.04
CA GLN A 32 -0.42 2.97 11.26
C GLN A 32 -1.68 3.73 10.88
N SER A 33 -2.82 3.07 11.07
CA SER A 33 -4.16 3.58 10.83
C SER A 33 -4.52 4.55 11.94
N TYR A 34 -3.73 5.62 12.06
CA TYR A 34 -4.06 6.78 12.88
C TYR A 34 -5.13 7.62 12.14
N PRO A 35 -5.88 8.50 12.83
CA PRO A 35 -7.35 8.68 12.85
C PRO A 35 -8.18 8.76 11.55
N PHE A 36 -7.61 8.67 10.35
CA PHE A 36 -8.33 8.69 9.07
C PHE A 36 -9.35 7.55 8.94
N ASP A 37 -9.10 6.39 9.58
CA ASP A 37 -9.97 5.20 9.50
C ASP A 37 -11.39 5.45 10.03
N ARG A 38 -11.58 6.59 10.72
CA ARG A 38 -12.87 7.03 11.27
C ARG A 38 -13.57 8.07 10.42
N HIS A 39 -12.97 8.56 9.32
CA HIS A 39 -13.59 9.60 8.50
C HIS A 39 -14.58 9.00 7.49
N PRO A 40 -15.88 9.36 7.56
CA PRO A 40 -16.90 8.70 6.76
C PRO A 40 -16.69 8.90 5.26
N GLY A 41 -16.51 7.77 4.56
CA GLY A 41 -16.44 7.68 3.11
C GLY A 41 -15.05 7.94 2.50
N VAL A 42 -14.00 8.10 3.31
CA VAL A 42 -12.61 8.05 2.82
C VAL A 42 -11.95 6.77 3.30
N PHE A 43 -11.33 6.06 2.38
CA PHE A 43 -10.71 4.76 2.64
C PHE A 43 -9.25 4.78 2.23
N MET A 44 -8.44 4.04 2.96
CA MET A 44 -7.08 3.75 2.56
C MET A 44 -7.02 2.39 1.89
N GLU A 45 -6.41 2.33 0.72
CA GLU A 45 -6.29 1.11 -0.07
C GLU A 45 -4.86 0.85 -0.45
N VAL A 46 -4.48 -0.43 -0.43
CA VAL A 46 -3.17 -0.89 -0.90
C VAL A 46 -3.36 -1.60 -2.22
N TRP A 47 -2.68 -1.12 -3.25
CA TRP A 47 -2.72 -1.64 -4.62
C TRP A 47 -1.34 -2.14 -5.03
N TRP A 48 -1.29 -3.35 -5.59
CA TRP A 48 -0.08 -3.85 -6.24
C TRP A 48 0.07 -3.24 -7.63
N GLN A 49 1.24 -2.68 -7.90
CA GLN A 49 1.59 -2.11 -9.18
C GLN A 49 2.88 -2.75 -9.69
N SER A 50 3.08 -2.75 -11.01
CA SER A 50 4.33 -3.18 -11.64
C SER A 50 5.03 -1.97 -12.25
N ASP A 51 6.33 -1.85 -12.01
CA ASP A 51 7.14 -0.85 -12.70
C ASP A 51 7.45 -1.27 -14.15
N TYR A 52 8.11 -0.39 -14.90
CA TYR A 52 8.52 -0.65 -16.28
C TYR A 52 9.47 -1.86 -16.43
N TYR A 53 10.19 -2.21 -15.36
CA TYR A 53 11.15 -3.33 -15.33
C TYR A 53 10.52 -4.64 -14.85
N GLY A 54 9.21 -4.67 -14.60
CA GLY A 54 8.47 -5.85 -14.15
C GLY A 54 8.56 -6.11 -12.63
N ASN A 55 9.14 -5.20 -11.85
CA ASN A 55 9.15 -5.32 -10.40
C ASN A 55 7.79 -4.94 -9.84
N SER A 56 7.25 -5.79 -8.95
CA SER A 56 5.99 -5.53 -8.26
C SER A 56 6.24 -4.78 -6.97
N TYR A 57 5.50 -3.69 -6.75
CA TYR A 57 5.54 -2.92 -5.52
C TYR A 57 4.13 -2.61 -5.02
N ALA A 58 3.99 -2.50 -3.70
CA ALA A 58 2.76 -2.06 -3.06
C ALA A 58 2.72 -0.52 -3.05
N SER A 59 1.53 0.03 -3.34
CA SER A 59 1.27 1.46 -3.30
C SER A 59 0.01 1.74 -2.50
N THR A 60 0.09 2.74 -1.62
CA THR A 60 -1.06 3.16 -0.81
C THR A 60 -1.75 4.34 -1.45
N ARG A 61 -3.08 4.27 -1.49
CA ARG A 61 -3.97 5.32 -1.99
C ARG A 61 -5.01 5.70 -0.94
N LEU A 62 -5.38 6.97 -0.90
CA LEU A 62 -6.63 7.42 -0.29
C LEU A 62 -7.69 7.50 -1.35
N VAL A 63 -8.88 6.98 -1.06
CA VAL A 63 -10.01 6.91 -1.98
C VAL A 63 -11.20 7.57 -1.32
N ASN A 64 -11.70 8.65 -1.93
CA ASN A 64 -12.93 9.31 -1.47
C ASN A 64 -14.14 8.69 -2.17
N ARG A 65 -14.83 7.80 -1.47
CA ARG A 65 -16.12 7.24 -1.87
C ARG A 65 -17.29 7.91 -1.18
N SER A 66 -17.06 9.03 -0.49
CA SER A 66 -18.15 9.82 0.10
C SER A 66 -18.87 10.60 -1.00
N ASN A 67 -20.01 11.19 -0.64
CA ASN A 67 -20.77 12.09 -1.51
C ASN A 67 -20.30 13.56 -1.43
N MET A 68 -19.15 13.83 -0.80
CA MET A 68 -18.61 15.18 -0.62
C MET A 68 -17.10 15.22 -0.84
N ASP A 69 -16.59 16.37 -1.27
CA ASP A 69 -15.14 16.59 -1.33
C ASP A 69 -14.55 16.64 0.08
N LYS A 70 -13.29 16.22 0.21
CA LYS A 70 -12.57 16.15 1.49
C LYS A 70 -11.22 16.84 1.38
N CYS A 71 -10.73 17.32 2.51
CA CYS A 71 -9.33 17.70 2.65
C CYS A 71 -8.55 16.51 3.20
N ALA A 72 -7.45 16.15 2.55
CA ALA A 72 -6.58 15.07 3.01
C ALA A 72 -5.12 15.54 3.02
N TRP A 73 -4.33 15.02 3.96
CA TRP A 73 -2.90 15.31 4.08
C TRP A 73 -2.15 14.13 4.67
N THR A 74 -0.82 14.13 4.49
CA THR A 74 0.05 13.20 5.18
C THR A 74 1.22 13.92 5.84
N ASP A 75 2.07 13.21 6.58
CA ASP A 75 3.30 13.81 7.10
C ASP A 75 4.26 14.19 5.97
N MET A 76 4.32 13.36 4.92
CA MET A 76 5.23 13.49 3.79
C MET A 76 4.70 14.36 2.63
N GLN A 77 3.37 14.51 2.51
CA GLN A 77 2.74 15.26 1.43
C GLN A 77 1.84 16.37 1.98
N PRO A 78 1.84 17.56 1.36
CA PRO A 78 1.01 18.68 1.81
C PRO A 78 -0.48 18.35 1.70
N SER A 79 -1.31 19.13 2.40
CA SER A 79 -2.76 19.02 2.31
C SER A 79 -3.26 19.36 0.91
N ARG A 80 -4.29 18.63 0.48
CA ARG A 80 -4.97 18.87 -0.79
C ARG A 80 -6.44 18.48 -0.75
N LEU A 81 -7.17 19.02 -1.72
CA LEU A 81 -8.52 18.59 -2.03
C LEU A 81 -8.50 17.16 -2.61
N LEU A 82 -9.38 16.31 -2.07
CA LEU A 82 -9.66 14.97 -2.55
C LEU A 82 -11.13 14.91 -2.97
N ARG A 83 -11.36 14.94 -4.28
CA ARG A 83 -12.71 15.05 -4.85
C ARG A 83 -13.52 13.77 -4.68
N VAL A 84 -14.84 13.87 -4.78
CA VAL A 84 -15.73 12.71 -4.84
C VAL A 84 -15.31 11.74 -5.96
N GLY A 85 -15.13 10.47 -5.61
CA GLY A 85 -14.71 9.41 -6.53
C GLY A 85 -13.22 9.43 -6.86
N GLU A 86 -12.46 10.38 -6.34
CA GLU A 86 -11.03 10.49 -6.61
C GLU A 86 -10.21 9.52 -5.73
N SER A 87 -9.14 8.99 -6.31
CA SER A 87 -8.08 8.32 -5.57
C SER A 87 -6.78 9.12 -5.65
N TRP A 88 -6.12 9.33 -4.52
CA TRP A 88 -4.83 9.97 -4.43
C TRP A 88 -3.78 8.99 -3.91
N GLN A 89 -2.71 8.79 -4.68
CA GLN A 89 -1.59 7.97 -4.27
C GLN A 89 -0.74 8.71 -3.24
N ILE A 90 -0.70 8.18 -2.02
CA ILE A 90 0.01 8.80 -0.90
C ILE A 90 1.36 8.15 -0.60
N GLY A 91 1.64 6.97 -1.15
CA GLY A 91 2.94 6.32 -0.99
C GLY A 91 3.24 5.22 -2.02
N GLN A 92 4.54 5.05 -2.28
CA GLN A 92 5.15 3.87 -2.90
C GLN A 92 6.31 3.45 -1.98
N GLY A 93 6.27 2.26 -1.39
CA GLY A 93 7.27 1.88 -0.37
C GLY A 93 6.95 2.42 1.03
N PRO A 94 7.92 2.93 1.82
CA PRO A 94 7.75 3.14 3.26
C PRO A 94 6.52 4.00 3.57
N SER A 95 5.89 3.71 4.72
CA SER A 95 4.65 4.32 5.19
C SER A 95 4.60 5.83 4.92
N PRO A 96 3.50 6.38 4.38
CA PRO A 96 3.35 7.81 4.06
C PRO A 96 3.30 8.74 5.29
N GLY A 97 3.60 8.20 6.47
CA GLY A 97 3.44 8.83 7.78
C GLY A 97 1.99 8.83 8.25
N ASN A 98 1.68 9.72 9.19
CA ASN A 98 0.32 9.96 9.63
C ASN A 98 -0.52 10.50 8.48
N VAL A 99 -1.77 10.07 8.43
CA VAL A 99 -2.74 10.50 7.42
C VAL A 99 -3.90 11.18 8.13
N GLY A 100 -4.25 12.37 7.66
CA GLY A 100 -5.40 13.13 8.15
C GLY A 100 -6.42 13.37 7.06
N VAL A 101 -7.69 13.38 7.46
CA VAL A 101 -8.84 13.67 6.59
C VAL A 101 -9.81 14.56 7.35
N ALA A 102 -10.31 15.59 6.68
CA ALA A 102 -11.33 16.50 7.19
C ALA A 102 -12.37 16.82 6.11
N ASN A 103 -13.53 17.33 6.51
CA ASN A 103 -14.46 17.94 5.56
C ASN A 103 -13.85 19.23 5.02
N VAL A 104 -14.15 19.56 3.76
CA VAL A 104 -13.80 20.87 3.19
C VAL A 104 -14.51 21.96 4.00
N LEU A 105 -13.73 22.94 4.45
CA LEU A 105 -14.26 24.07 5.20
C LEU A 105 -14.58 25.22 4.24
N PRO A 106 -15.66 25.99 4.46
CA PRO A 106 -16.05 27.08 3.55
C PRO A 106 -14.97 28.15 3.37
N TRP A 107 -14.12 28.34 4.37
CA TRP A 107 -13.03 29.32 4.38
C TRP A 107 -11.68 28.76 3.88
N ASP A 108 -11.59 27.46 3.63
CA ASP A 108 -10.42 26.80 3.03
C ASP A 108 -10.86 25.76 1.98
N PRO A 109 -11.47 26.20 0.87
CA PRO A 109 -12.00 25.29 -0.16
C PRO A 109 -10.90 24.51 -0.90
N ASN A 110 -9.66 24.99 -0.83
CA ASN A 110 -8.50 24.38 -1.48
C ASN A 110 -7.65 23.54 -0.51
N CYS A 111 -8.07 23.42 0.75
CA CYS A 111 -7.39 22.62 1.78
C CYS A 111 -5.94 23.05 2.04
N VAL A 112 -5.60 24.33 1.88
CA VAL A 112 -4.24 24.84 2.06
C VAL A 112 -3.82 24.80 3.54
N LYS A 113 -4.78 24.99 4.46
CA LYS A 113 -4.55 25.06 5.91
C LYS A 113 -5.09 23.86 6.67
N ALA A 114 -5.63 22.87 5.97
CA ALA A 114 -6.29 21.71 6.59
C ALA A 114 -5.40 20.96 7.59
N ARG A 115 -4.08 20.86 7.33
CA ARG A 115 -3.11 20.24 8.25
C ARG A 115 -2.78 21.09 9.48
N GLU A 116 -2.82 22.42 9.34
CA GLU A 116 -2.46 23.35 10.42
C GLU A 116 -3.60 23.51 11.44
N GLY A 117 -4.84 23.26 11.00
CA GLY A 117 -6.04 23.36 11.83
C GLY A 117 -6.50 22.06 12.50
N SER A 118 -5.72 20.97 12.40
CA SER A 118 -6.08 19.62 12.87
C SER A 118 -5.32 19.18 14.11
#